data_AF-A0A1G7W8A1-F1
#
_entry.id   AF-A0A1G7W8A1-F1
#
_cell.length_a   1.000
_cell.length_b   1.000
_cell.length_c   1.000
_cell.angle_alpha   90.00
_cell.angle_beta   90.00
_cell.angle_gamma   90.00
#
_symmetry.space_group_name_H-M   'P 1'
#
loop_
_entity.id
_entity.type
_entity.pdbx_description
1 polymer ?
#
loop_
_entity_poly.entity_id
_entity_poly.type
_entity_poly.pdbx_seq_one_letter_code
_entity_poly.pdbx_strand_id
1 'polypeptide(L)' 'MMRKIVCGAAVAALLLTTGSTAMAADWRWQKSSESIDVLDAECKIGLRFGGWDQCKFVADYRIYHLYVR' A
#
# COMPACT_ATOMS: atom_id res chain seq x y z
N MET A 1 -3.89 48.04 -14.87
CA MET A 1 -4.95 47.18 -14.31
C MET A 1 -4.40 45.75 -14.34
N MET A 2 -3.93 45.12 -13.25
CA MET A 2 -4.71 44.44 -12.17
C MET A 2 -5.92 43.67 -12.75
N ARG A 3 -6.19 42.37 -12.52
CA ARG A 3 -5.85 41.42 -11.44
C ARG A 3 -6.41 40.03 -11.83
N LYS A 4 -5.70 38.94 -11.43
CA LYS A 4 -6.18 37.56 -11.15
C LYS A 4 -6.65 36.77 -12.39
N ILE A 5 -6.27 35.51 -12.61
CA ILE A 5 -6.64 34.32 -11.81
C ILE A 5 -5.43 33.37 -11.73
N VAL A 6 -4.63 33.56 -10.68
CA VAL A 6 -3.83 32.48 -10.08
C VAL A 6 -4.83 31.62 -9.32
N CYS A 7 -5.42 30.60 -9.97
CA CYS A 7 -6.28 29.62 -9.29
C CYS A 7 -6.54 28.33 -10.10
N GLY A 8 -5.72 28.01 -11.11
CA GLY A 8 -5.89 26.76 -11.89
C GLY A 8 -5.05 25.58 -11.37
N ALA A 9 -3.86 25.85 -10.85
CA ALA A 9 -2.89 24.79 -10.53
C ALA A 9 -3.15 24.07 -9.20
N ALA A 10 -3.89 24.67 -8.27
CA ALA A 10 -4.18 24.04 -6.98
C ALA A 10 -5.26 22.94 -7.05
N VAL A 11 -6.15 22.99 -8.06
CA VAL A 11 -7.21 21.98 -8.21
C VAL A 11 -6.70 20.70 -8.88
N ALA A 12 -5.66 20.79 -9.71
CA ALA A 12 -5.02 19.60 -10.28
C ALA A 12 -4.25 18.78 -9.23
N ALA A 13 -3.74 19.43 -8.17
CA ALA A 13 -3.11 18.73 -7.05
C ALA A 13 -4.14 17.99 -6.15
N LEU A 14 -5.39 18.44 -6.12
CA LEU A 14 -6.49 17.78 -5.40
C LEU A 14 -7.11 16.61 -6.17
N LEU A 15 -6.96 16.57 -7.50
CA LEU A 15 -7.33 15.42 -8.32
C LEU A 15 -6.32 14.26 -8.22
N LEU A 16 -5.11 14.51 -7.69
CA LEU A 16 -4.19 13.42 -7.30
C LEU A 16 -4.55 12.80 -5.94
N THR A 17 -5.47 13.40 -5.17
CA THR A 17 -5.91 12.88 -3.87
C THR A 17 -7.28 12.18 -3.90
N THR A 18 -7.97 12.16 -5.04
CA THR A 18 -9.27 11.48 -5.21
C THR A 18 -9.20 10.21 -6.06
N GLY A 19 -7.99 9.79 -6.45
CA GLY A 19 -7.73 8.48 -7.06
C GLY A 19 -7.73 7.31 -6.07
N SER A 20 -8.40 7.44 -4.92
CA SER A 20 -8.68 6.32 -4.06
C SER A 20 -9.91 5.57 -4.59
N THR A 21 -9.67 4.30 -4.92
CA THR A 21 -10.62 3.18 -5.08
C THR A 21 -11.12 2.88 -6.51
N ALA A 22 -10.29 2.15 -7.27
CA ALA A 22 -10.74 1.06 -8.15
C ALA A 22 -9.58 0.06 -8.32
N MET A 23 -9.29 -0.74 -7.29
CA MET A 23 -9.62 -2.18 -7.30
C MET A 23 -8.91 -3.00 -8.39
N ALA A 24 -7.58 -2.94 -8.42
CA ALA A 24 -6.77 -4.12 -8.70
C ALA A 24 -5.98 -4.38 -7.42
N ALA A 25 -6.55 -5.18 -6.51
CA ALA A 25 -5.86 -5.60 -5.29
C ALA A 25 -4.81 -6.66 -5.66
N ASP A 26 -3.85 -6.25 -6.49
CA ASP A 26 -2.70 -7.07 -6.84
C ASP A 26 -1.87 -7.26 -5.59
N TRP A 27 -1.55 -8.52 -5.31
CA TRP A 27 -0.71 -8.88 -4.18
C TRP A 27 0.66 -8.19 -4.32
N ARG A 28 0.94 -7.24 -3.42
CA ARG A 28 2.22 -6.51 -3.36
C ARG A 28 3.19 -7.25 -2.48
N TRP A 29 4.36 -7.59 -3.01
CA TRP A 29 5.44 -8.13 -2.20
C TRP A 29 5.91 -7.07 -1.18
N GLN A 30 6.10 -7.47 0.08
CA GLN A 30 6.60 -6.60 1.16
C GLN A 30 8.00 -7.00 1.60
N LYS A 31 8.19 -8.27 1.98
CA LYS A 31 9.48 -8.78 2.48
C LYS A 31 9.55 -10.29 2.40
N SER A 32 10.75 -10.81 2.59
CA SER A 32 11.03 -12.24 2.66
C SER A 32 11.75 -12.57 3.96
N SER A 33 11.53 -13.76 4.53
CA SER A 33 12.22 -14.22 5.73
C SER A 33 12.24 -15.75 5.80
N GLU A 34 13.26 -16.32 6.42
CA GLU A 34 13.30 -17.76 6.73
C GLU A 34 12.38 -18.13 7.91
N SER A 35 11.87 -17.14 8.66
CA SER A 35 10.94 -17.34 9.78
C SER A 35 9.56 -16.81 9.42
N ILE A 36 8.56 -17.69 9.43
CA ILE A 36 7.17 -17.30 9.21
C ILE A 36 6.61 -16.43 10.34
N ASP A 37 7.09 -16.60 11.58
CA ASP A 37 6.66 -15.81 12.74
C ASP A 37 7.01 -14.33 12.59
N VAL A 38 8.17 -14.04 11.99
CA VAL A 38 8.58 -12.66 11.67
C VAL A 38 7.63 -12.04 10.64
N LEU A 39 7.20 -12.81 9.65
CA LEU A 39 6.27 -12.32 8.62
C LEU A 39 4.85 -12.18 9.17
N ASP A 40 4.43 -13.05 10.08
CA ASP A 40 3.14 -12.99 10.75
C ASP A 40 3.03 -11.78 11.68
N ALA A 41 4.10 -11.47 12.43
CA ALA A 41 4.17 -10.27 13.25
C ALA A 41 4.01 -8.99 12.40
N GLU A 42 4.71 -8.94 11.26
CA GLU A 42 4.60 -7.83 10.30
C GLU A 42 3.19 -7.73 9.74
N CYS A 43 2.62 -8.86 9.29
CA CYS A 43 1.23 -8.93 8.84
C CYS A 43 0.26 -8.33 9.87
N LYS A 44 0.36 -8.75 11.14
CA LYS A 44 -0.50 -8.26 12.22
C LYS A 44 -0.35 -6.76 12.46
N ILE A 45 0.88 -6.24 12.38
CA ILE A 45 1.15 -4.80 12.50
C ILE A 45 0.48 -4.06 11.34
N GLY A 46 0.72 -4.46 10.09
CA GLY A 46 0.16 -3.76 8.93
C GLY A 46 -1.37 -3.84 8.84
N LEU A 47 -1.98 -4.98 9.22
CA LEU A 47 -3.43 -5.11 9.35
C LEU A 47 -3.99 -4.20 10.46
N ARG A 48 -3.30 -4.10 11.60
CA ARG A 48 -3.77 -3.32 12.76
C ARG A 48 -3.67 -1.82 12.55
N PHE A 49 -2.62 -1.35 11.87
CA PHE A 49 -2.41 0.07 11.61
C PHE A 49 -3.04 0.55 10.29
N GLY A 50 -3.86 -0.29 9.64
CA GLY A 50 -4.63 0.08 8.44
C GLY A 50 -3.77 0.28 7.20
N GLY A 51 -2.56 -0.26 7.18
CA GLY A 51 -1.70 -0.23 6.00
C GLY A 51 -2.07 -1.29 4.96
N TRP A 52 -2.65 -2.41 5.41
CA TRP A 52 -2.96 -3.60 4.61
C TRP A 52 -4.37 -4.12 4.95
N ASP A 53 -5.08 -4.66 3.97
CA ASP A 53 -6.35 -5.35 4.12
C ASP A 53 -6.16 -6.85 4.35
N GLN A 54 -5.18 -7.45 3.66
CA GLN A 54 -4.87 -8.87 3.80
C GLN A 54 -3.39 -9.19 3.59
N CYS A 55 -2.98 -10.33 4.14
CA CYS A 55 -1.65 -10.91 3.96
C CYS A 55 -1.74 -12.29 3.32
N LYS A 56 -0.73 -12.63 2.52
CA LYS A 56 -0.51 -13.95 1.94
C LYS A 56 0.95 -14.32 2.12
N PHE A 57 1.17 -15.52 2.65
CA PHE A 57 2.50 -16.10 2.77
C PHE A 57 2.71 -17.10 1.63
N VAL A 58 3.82 -16.95 0.91
CA VAL A 58 4.23 -17.89 -0.15
C VAL A 58 5.57 -18.47 0.26
N ALA A 59 5.66 -19.79 0.37
CA ALA A 59 6.92 -20.47 0.63
C ALA A 59 7.62 -20.76 -0.70
N ASP A 60 8.89 -20.40 -0.80
CA ASP A 60 9.80 -20.80 -1.86
C ASP A 60 11.06 -21.40 -1.25
N TYR A 61 11.23 -22.72 -1.42
CA TYR A 61 12.23 -23.54 -0.75
C TYR A 61 12.28 -23.36 0.78
N ARG A 62 13.23 -22.56 1.29
CA ARG A 62 13.47 -22.29 2.71
C ARG A 62 13.08 -20.86 3.13
N ILE A 63 12.57 -20.07 2.20
CA ILE A 63 12.24 -18.66 2.41
C ILE A 63 10.72 -18.50 2.28
N TYR A 64 10.14 -17.72 3.17
CA TYR A 64 8.75 -17.28 3.10
C TYR A 64 8.71 -15.85 2.57
N HIS A 65 7.72 -15.57 1.75
CA HIS A 65 7.46 -14.26 1.16
C HIS A 65 6.13 -13.74 1.67
N LEU A 66 6.12 -12.52 2.22
CA LEU A 66 4.91 -11.81 2.60
C LEU A 66 4.44 -10.96 1.42
N TYR A 67 3.25 -11.25 0.95
CA TYR A 67 2.48 -10.42 0.05
C TYR A 67 1.32 -9.79 0.79
N VAL A 68 1.00 -8.54 0.47
CA VAL A 68 -0.11 -7.82 1.08
C VAL A 68 -0.97 -7.17 0.02
N ARG A 69 -2.24 -7.00 0.32
CA ARG A 69 -3.11 -6.09 -0.42
C ARG A 69 -3.60 -5.05 0.56
#